data_AF-A0A966JVF3-F1
#
_entry.id   AF-A0A966JVF3-F1
#
_cell.length_a   1.000
_cell.length_b   1.000
_cell.length_c   1.000
_cell.angle_alpha   90.00
_cell.angle_beta   90.00
_cell.angle_gamma   90.00
#
_symmetry.space_group_name_H-M   'P 1'
#
loop_
_entity.id
_entity.type
_entity.pdbx_description
1 polymer ?
#
loop_
_entity_poly.entity_id
_entity_poly.type
_entity_poly.pdbx_seq_one_letter_code
_entity_poly.pdbx_strand_id
1 'polypeptide(L)' 'MFEASGRTFAIAEGWVRGPSHSPVDDPTRLGPIVEELLGTARLNSGMDGKPGSWPQPQKK' A
#
# COMPACT_ATOMS: atom_id res chain seq x y z
N MET A 1 6.18 -12.97 11.65
CA MET A 1 7.60 -12.99 11.22
C MET A 1 8.28 -11.78 11.85
N PHE A 2 9.55 -11.88 12.25
CA PHE A 2 10.27 -10.74 12.86
C PHE A 2 11.16 -10.05 11.82
N GLU A 3 11.16 -8.72 11.82
CA GLU A 3 12.25 -7.91 11.29
C GLU A 3 13.28 -7.72 12.42
N ALA A 4 14.54 -8.03 12.15
CA ALA A 4 15.63 -7.83 13.09
C ALA A 4 16.85 -7.24 12.38
N SER A 5 17.39 -6.17 12.93
CA SER A 5 18.65 -5.53 12.54
C SER A 5 19.36 -4.97 13.78
N GLY A 6 20.55 -4.40 13.63
CA GLY A 6 21.28 -3.80 14.76
C GLY A 6 20.56 -2.63 15.45
N ARG A 7 19.46 -2.12 14.88
CA ARG A 7 18.69 -0.98 15.43
C ARG A 7 17.18 -1.19 15.48
N THR A 8 16.67 -2.29 14.91
CA THR A 8 15.23 -2.55 14.78
C THR A 8 14.94 -3.98 15.23
N PHE A 9 13.93 -4.13 16.07
CA PHE A 9 13.31 -5.42 16.36
C PHE A 9 11.81 -5.24 16.37
N ALA A 10 11.13 -5.74 15.33
CA ALA A 10 9.72 -5.49 15.08
C ALA A 10 9.01 -6.72 14.51
N ILE A 11 7.68 -6.72 14.59
CA ILE A 11 6.85 -7.73 13.93
C ILE A 11 6.55 -7.25 12.50
N ALA A 12 6.88 -8.07 11.51
CA ALA A 12 6.41 -7.89 10.16
C ALA A 12 4.94 -8.34 10.07
N GLU A 13 4.05 -7.38 9.84
CA GLU A 13 2.64 -7.65 9.56
C GLU A 13 2.49 -8.31 8.18
N GLY A 14 1.53 -9.23 8.07
CA GLY A 14 1.22 -9.91 6.82
C GLY A 14 0.52 -9.00 5.81
N TRP A 15 0.35 -9.52 4.60
CA TRP A 15 -0.48 -8.88 3.57
C TRP A 15 -1.93 -8.85 4.00
N VAL A 16 -2.57 -7.69 3.85
CA VAL A 16 -3.99 -7.49 4.13
C VAL A 16 -4.70 -6.99 2.86
N ARG A 17 -6.00 -7.29 2.74
CA ARG A 17 -6.82 -6.79 1.63
C ARG A 17 -6.96 -5.27 1.74
N GLY A 18 -6.71 -4.55 0.64
CA GLY A 18 -6.96 -3.12 0.52
C GLY A 18 -8.41 -2.78 0.13
N PRO A 19 -8.67 -1.56 -0.34
CA PRO A 19 -9.96 -1.17 -0.91
C PRO A 19 -10.41 -2.15 -2.01
N SER A 20 -11.72 -2.34 -2.13
CA SER A 20 -12.30 -3.26 -3.11
C SER A 20 -13.49 -2.64 -3.82
N HIS A 21 -13.71 -3.02 -5.07
CA HIS A 21 -14.85 -2.62 -5.89
C HIS A 21 -15.61 -3.86 -6.37
N SER A 22 -16.90 -3.72 -6.68
CA SER A 22 -17.70 -4.79 -7.28
C SER A 22 -17.25 -5.10 -8.71
N PRO A 23 -17.51 -6.30 -9.26
CA PRO A 23 -17.22 -6.59 -10.66
C PRO A 23 -17.88 -5.60 -11.62
N VAL A 24 -17.22 -5.34 -12.76
CA VAL A 24 -17.72 -4.48 -13.83
C VAL A 24 -17.51 -5.17 -15.17
N ASP A 25 -18.53 -5.13 -16.04
CA ASP A 25 -18.50 -5.80 -17.34
C ASP A 25 -17.82 -4.96 -18.43
N ASP A 26 -17.88 -3.64 -18.33
CA ASP A 26 -17.26 -2.71 -19.27
C ASP A 26 -15.83 -2.36 -18.83
N PRO A 27 -14.79 -2.84 -19.54
CA PRO A 27 -13.40 -2.61 -19.16
C PRO A 27 -12.97 -1.14 -19.29
N THR A 28 -13.68 -0.33 -20.08
CA THR A 28 -13.34 1.11 -20.22
C THR A 28 -13.60 1.91 -18.95
N ARG A 29 -14.41 1.35 -18.02
CA ARG A 29 -14.70 1.94 -16.71
C ARG A 29 -13.59 1.73 -15.69
N LEU A 30 -12.59 0.90 -15.97
CA LEU A 30 -11.56 0.53 -15.00
C LEU A 30 -10.65 1.69 -14.61
N GLY A 31 -10.38 2.64 -15.51
CA GLY A 31 -9.46 3.76 -15.23
C GLY A 31 -9.83 4.53 -13.96
N PRO A 32 -11.03 5.15 -13.90
CA PRO A 32 -11.48 5.86 -12.71
C PRO A 32 -11.60 4.98 -11.45
N ILE A 33 -11.98 3.71 -11.60
CA ILE A 33 -12.09 2.77 -10.47
C ILE A 33 -10.71 2.51 -9.86
N VAL A 34 -9.68 2.28 -10.69
CA VAL A 34 -8.32 2.04 -10.23
C VAL A 34 -7.75 3.29 -9.56
N GLU A 35 -8.02 4.48 -10.09
CA GLU A 35 -7.61 5.75 -9.46
C GLU A 35 -8.21 5.90 -8.05
N GLU A 36 -9.49 5.59 -7.87
CA GLU A 36 -10.17 5.63 -6.56
C GLU A 36 -9.57 4.61 -5.58
N LEU A 37 -9.37 3.37 -6.02
CA LEU A 37 -8.81 2.31 -5.18
C LEU A 37 -7.37 2.64 -4.75
N LEU A 38 -6.55 3.20 -5.65
CA LEU A 38 -5.20 3.66 -5.33
C LEU A 38 -5.21 4.85 -4.36
N GLY A 39 -6.15 5.78 -4.52
CA GLY A 39 -6.28 6.96 -3.66
C GLY A 39 -6.68 6.63 -2.21
N THR A 40 -7.38 5.52 -2.01
CA THR A 40 -7.87 5.07 -0.69
C THR A 40 -7.03 3.95 -0.08
N ALA A 41 -6.10 3.38 -0.83
CA ALA A 41 -5.22 2.31 -0.33
C ALA A 41 -4.25 2.83 0.75
N ARG A 42 -3.90 1.94 1.70
CA ARG A 42 -2.79 2.20 2.62
C ARG A 42 -1.51 2.42 1.80
N LEU A 43 -0.74 3.44 2.14
CA LEU A 43 0.55 3.70 1.51
C LEU A 43 1.47 2.49 1.67
N ASN A 44 2.28 2.22 0.66
CA ASN A 44 3.32 1.21 0.76
C ASN A 44 4.28 1.59 1.89
N SER A 45 4.83 0.60 2.60
CA SER A 45 5.91 0.86 3.56
C SER A 45 7.21 1.16 2.82
N GLY A 46 7.98 2.15 3.28
CA GLY A 46 9.33 2.34 2.80
C GLY A 46 10.32 1.37 3.42
N MET A 47 11.62 1.57 3.13
CA MET A 47 12.68 0.65 3.58
C MET A 47 12.87 0.62 5.10
N ASP A 48 12.29 1.59 5.82
CA ASP A 48 12.26 1.65 7.29
C ASP A 48 10.98 1.02 7.90
N GLY A 49 10.15 0.37 7.07
CA GLY A 49 8.91 -0.25 7.47
C GLY A 49 7.73 0.70 7.64
N LYS A 50 7.93 2.03 7.54
CA LYS A 50 6.88 3.02 7.79
C LYS A 50 6.04 3.30 6.54
N PRO A 51 4.70 3.33 6.64
CA PRO A 51 3.85 3.69 5.51
C PRO A 51 4.18 5.09 4.97
N GLY A 52 4.36 5.19 3.64
CA GLY A 52 4.60 6.44 2.94
C GLY A 52 6.03 6.98 3.02
N SER A 53 6.95 6.32 3.69
CA SER A 53 8.36 6.73 3.72
C SER A 53 9.10 6.39 2.40
N TRP A 54 10.33 6.87 2.27
CA TRP A 54 11.20 6.65 1.10
C TRP A 54 11.33 5.14 0.76
N PRO A 55 11.34 4.71 -0.53
CA PRO A 55 11.66 5.46 -1.76
C PRO A 55 10.49 6.10 -2.50
N GLN A 56 9.31 6.15 -1.91
CA GLN A 56 8.13 6.69 -2.57
C GLN A 56 8.21 8.22 -2.69
N PRO A 57 7.54 8.84 -3.68
CA PRO A 57 7.40 10.29 -3.75
C PRO A 57 6.82 10.84 -2.44
N GLN A 58 7.57 11.73 -1.80
CA GLN A 58 7.11 12.37 -0.56
C GLN A 58 6.23 13.57 -0.93
N LYS A 59 5.07 13.70 -0.26
CA LYS A 59 4.27 14.92 -0.36
C LYS A 59 5.12 16.07 0.19
N LYS A 60 5.25 17.14 -0.59
CA LYS A 60 5.90 18.38 -0.16
C LYS A 60 5.03 19.11 0.85
#